data_AF-A0A960XLV9-F1
#
_entry.id   AF-A0A960XLV9-F1
#
_cell.length_a   1.000
_cell.length_b   1.000
_cell.length_c   1.000
_cell.angle_alpha   90.00
_cell.angle_beta   90.00
_cell.angle_gamma   90.00
#
_symmetry.space_group_name_H-M   'P 1'
#
loop_
_entity.id
_entity.type
_entity.pdbx_description
1 polymer ?
#
loop_
_entity_poly.entity_id
_entity_poly.type
_entity_poly.pdbx_seq_one_letter_code
_entity_poly.pdbx_strand_id
1 'polypeptide(L)'
;MSDEIFEIVNERDEVIGQAPRREVHRRGLRHRAVHVLVFNRAGELFLQKRSMLKDCFPGTWDSSASGHLAVGETYDACALREVVEELGWHMESPRRLFKVDACEATGQEFVWVYRVEGEGPFTLQPEEISDGGWFGR
;
A
#
# COMPACT_ATOMS: atom_id res chain seq x y z
N MET A 1 9.74 -11.59 -13.19
CA MET A 1 9.62 -10.89 -11.90
C MET A 1 9.86 -11.92 -10.81
N SER A 2 10.66 -11.60 -9.82
CA SER A 2 10.86 -12.45 -8.64
C SER A 2 9.51 -12.75 -8.00
N ASP A 3 9.22 -14.01 -7.67
CA ASP A 3 8.02 -14.37 -6.90
C ASP A 3 8.20 -13.81 -5.49
N GLU A 4 7.68 -12.61 -5.27
CA GLU A 4 7.67 -11.95 -3.97
C GLU A 4 7.05 -12.88 -2.91
N ILE A 5 7.67 -12.97 -1.74
CA ILE A 5 7.21 -13.83 -0.65
C ILE A 5 6.51 -12.96 0.39
N PHE A 6 5.29 -13.35 0.75
CA PHE A 6 4.54 -12.71 1.83
C PHE A 6 4.48 -13.60 3.06
N GLU A 7 4.36 -12.95 4.22
CA GLU A 7 3.92 -13.61 5.43
C GLU A 7 2.42 -13.91 5.37
N ILE A 8 2.08 -15.15 5.71
CA ILE A 8 0.70 -15.57 5.96
C ILE A 8 0.42 -15.37 7.44
N VAL A 9 -0.72 -14.76 7.75
CA VAL A 9 -1.15 -14.48 9.11
C VAL A 9 -2.46 -15.17 9.46
N ASN A 10 -2.70 -15.38 10.75
CA ASN A 10 -3.98 -15.86 11.26
C ASN A 10 -4.98 -14.69 11.48
N GLU A 11 -6.16 -14.99 12.02
CA GLU A 11 -7.21 -14.02 12.36
C GLU A 11 -6.79 -12.94 13.38
N ARG A 12 -5.68 -13.16 14.09
CA ARG A 12 -5.14 -12.24 15.10
C ARG A 12 -3.96 -11.42 14.58
N ASP A 13 -3.70 -11.47 13.28
CA ASP A 13 -2.54 -10.86 12.64
C ASP A 13 -1.20 -11.40 13.17
N GLU A 14 -1.14 -12.69 13.53
CA GLU A 14 0.09 -13.36 13.95
C GLU A 14 0.63 -14.19 12.78
N VAL A 15 1.94 -14.12 12.53
CA VAL A 15 2.60 -14.86 11.43
C VAL A 15 2.52 -16.36 11.69
N ILE A 16 2.03 -17.12 10.71
CA ILE A 16 1.90 -18.58 10.78
C ILE A 16 2.60 -19.30 9.63
N GLY A 17 3.13 -18.57 8.65
CA GLY A 17 3.85 -19.15 7.52
C GLY A 17 4.24 -18.09 6.50
N GLN A 18 4.76 -18.54 5.36
CA GLN A 18 5.14 -17.70 4.22
C GLN A 18 4.78 -18.42 2.93
N ALA A 19 4.39 -17.69 1.90
CA ALA A 19 4.16 -18.22 0.57
C ALA A 19 4.39 -17.15 -0.50
N PRO A 20 4.63 -17.54 -1.77
CA PRO A 20 4.68 -16.60 -2.88
C PRO A 20 3.37 -15.80 -3.00
N ARG A 21 3.46 -14.51 -3.34
CA ARG A 21 2.34 -13.58 -3.60
C ARG A 21 1.23 -14.24 -4.41
N ARG A 22 1.61 -14.88 -5.52
CA ARG A 22 0.66 -15.58 -6.41
C ARG A 22 -0.13 -16.67 -5.69
N GLU A 23 0.51 -17.42 -4.79
CA GLU A 23 -0.15 -18.45 -4.01
C GLU A 23 -1.05 -17.85 -2.92
N VAL A 24 -0.60 -16.80 -2.24
CA VAL A 24 -1.37 -16.07 -1.22
C VAL A 24 -2.69 -15.56 -1.80
N HIS A 25 -2.63 -14.84 -2.91
CA HIS A 25 -3.83 -14.32 -3.58
C HIS A 25 -4.71 -15.45 -4.13
N ARG A 26 -4.13 -16.46 -4.78
CA ARG A 26 -4.90 -17.59 -5.35
C ARG A 26 -5.66 -18.38 -4.30
N ARG A 27 -5.08 -18.53 -3.10
CA ARG A 27 -5.67 -19.31 -1.99
C ARG A 27 -6.48 -18.45 -1.03
N GLY A 28 -6.51 -17.12 -1.21
CA GLY A 28 -7.17 -16.20 -0.27
C GLY A 28 -6.56 -16.28 1.13
N LEU A 29 -5.24 -16.41 1.22
CA LEU A 29 -4.56 -16.47 2.52
C LEU A 29 -4.45 -15.06 3.09
N ARG A 30 -4.67 -14.93 4.40
CA ARG A 30 -4.55 -13.64 5.05
C ARG A 30 -3.10 -13.19 5.07
N HIS A 31 -2.90 -11.93 4.74
CA HIS A 31 -1.59 -11.28 4.66
C HIS A 31 -1.75 -9.81 5.05
N ARG A 32 -0.66 -9.04 4.95
CA ARG A 32 -0.61 -7.67 5.47
C ARG A 32 -0.29 -6.68 4.36
N ALA A 33 -0.93 -5.52 4.44
CA ALA A 33 -0.70 -4.39 3.56
C ALA A 33 -0.75 -3.06 4.31
N VAL A 34 -0.35 -1.98 3.63
CA VAL A 34 -0.45 -0.60 4.09
C VAL A 34 -1.11 0.26 3.03
N HIS A 35 -1.80 1.30 3.49
CA HIS A 35 -2.23 2.41 2.64
C HIS A 35 -1.75 3.72 3.26
N VAL A 36 -1.16 4.60 2.44
CA VAL A 36 -0.69 5.91 2.85
C VAL A 36 -1.52 6.98 2.17
N LEU A 37 -1.99 7.95 2.96
CA LEU A 37 -2.76 9.11 2.50
C LEU A 37 -1.92 10.38 2.70
N VAL A 38 -1.49 10.99 1.60
CA VAL A 38 -0.70 12.21 1.56
C VAL A 38 -1.63 13.41 1.36
N PHE A 39 -1.61 14.35 2.31
CA PHE A 39 -2.38 15.59 2.25
C PHE A 39 -1.46 16.78 2.04
N ASN A 40 -1.82 17.69 1.15
CA ASN A 40 -1.13 18.97 1.03
C ASN A 40 -1.64 19.98 2.08
N ARG A 41 -1.00 21.16 2.15
CA ARG A 41 -1.38 22.25 3.06
C ARG A 41 -2.74 22.86 2.75
N ALA A 42 -3.24 22.68 1.53
CA ALA A 42 -4.61 23.06 1.17
C ALA A 42 -5.66 22.06 1.68
N GLY A 43 -5.24 20.93 2.25
CA GLY A 43 -6.11 19.88 2.76
C GLY A 43 -6.62 18.92 1.67
N GLU A 44 -6.06 18.99 0.46
CA GLU A 44 -6.36 18.08 -0.63
C GLU A 44 -5.59 16.77 -0.46
N LEU A 45 -6.19 15.67 -0.87
CA LEU A 45 -5.61 14.32 -0.85
C LEU A 45 -4.99 14.01 -2.21
N PHE A 46 -3.74 13.57 -2.22
CA PHE A 46 -3.16 12.99 -3.42
C PHE A 46 -3.72 11.58 -3.62
N LEU A 47 -4.26 11.28 -4.80
CA LEU A 47 -4.62 9.91 -5.18
C LEU A 47 -3.74 9.49 -6.35
N GLN A 48 -3.39 8.21 -6.40
CA GLN A 48 -2.69 7.63 -7.54
C GLN A 48 -3.68 6.91 -8.45
N LYS A 49 -3.41 6.93 -9.75
CA LYS A 49 -4.10 6.08 -10.73
C LYS A 49 -3.17 4.93 -11.11
N ARG A 50 -3.54 3.72 -10.69
CA ARG A 50 -2.74 2.50 -10.86
C ARG A 50 -2.34 2.30 -12.32
N SER A 51 -1.09 1.89 -12.53
CA SER A 51 -0.58 1.55 -13.86
C SER A 51 -1.41 0.46 -14.51
N MET A 52 -1.47 0.49 -15.84
CA MET A 52 -2.10 -0.59 -16.62
C MET A 52 -1.30 -1.90 -16.56
N LEU A 53 -0.08 -1.85 -16.03
CA LEU A 53 0.80 -3.01 -15.84
C LEU A 53 0.52 -3.81 -14.57
N LYS A 54 -0.31 -3.28 -13.65
CA LYS A 54 -0.64 -3.96 -12.39
C LYS A 54 -1.46 -5.23 -12.63
N ASP A 55 -1.17 -6.27 -11.84
CA ASP A 55 -1.88 -7.55 -11.82
C ASP A 55 -3.32 -7.41 -11.29
N CYS A 56 -3.52 -6.50 -10.32
CA CYS A 56 -4.81 -6.21 -9.71
C CYS A 56 -5.24 -4.76 -9.94
N PHE A 57 -6.50 -4.61 -10.39
CA PHE A 57 -7.21 -3.33 -10.57
C PHE A 57 -6.47 -2.27 -11.43
N PRO A 58 -5.96 -2.62 -12.63
CA PRO A 58 -5.25 -1.67 -13.48
C PRO A 58 -6.13 -0.47 -13.87
N GLY A 59 -5.55 0.74 -13.87
CA GLY A 59 -6.21 1.98 -14.30
C GLY A 59 -7.22 2.58 -13.33
N THR A 60 -7.38 1.99 -12.13
CA THR A 60 -8.26 2.51 -11.07
C THR A 60 -7.55 3.55 -10.20
N TRP A 61 -8.32 4.42 -9.55
CA TRP A 61 -7.80 5.35 -8.54
C TRP A 61 -7.68 4.65 -7.19
N ASP A 62 -6.59 4.93 -6.48
CA ASP A 62 -6.20 4.28 -5.23
C ASP A 62 -5.61 5.32 -4.24
N SER A 63 -5.27 4.89 -3.03
CA SER A 63 -4.57 5.72 -2.04
C SER A 63 -3.26 6.28 -2.59
N SER A 64 -2.69 7.29 -1.93
CA SER A 64 -1.48 7.97 -2.41
C SER A 64 -0.30 7.03 -2.64
N ALA A 65 -0.12 6.04 -1.77
CA ALA A 65 0.76 4.89 -1.98
C ALA A 65 0.22 3.68 -1.21
N SER A 66 0.49 2.46 -1.68
CA SER A 66 0.02 1.23 -1.04
C SER A 66 0.87 0.03 -1.41
N GLY A 67 1.00 -0.93 -0.50
CA GLY A 67 1.61 -2.20 -0.87
C GLY A 67 1.66 -3.20 0.27
N HIS A 68 2.34 -4.31 0.00
CA HIS A 68 2.35 -5.49 0.85
C HIS A 68 3.62 -5.53 1.69
N LEU A 69 3.52 -6.08 2.90
CA LEU A 69 4.69 -6.23 3.77
C LEU A 69 5.60 -7.35 3.24
N ALA A 70 6.90 -7.05 3.16
CA ALA A 70 7.93 -8.06 2.96
C ALA A 70 8.10 -8.94 4.23
N VAL A 71 8.79 -10.07 4.08
CA VAL A 71 9.08 -10.97 5.22
C VAL A 71 9.83 -10.25 6.34
N GLY A 72 9.30 -10.32 7.57
CA GLY A 72 9.86 -9.65 8.74
C GLY A 72 9.72 -8.12 8.73
N GLU A 73 9.05 -7.54 7.73
CA GLU A 73 8.83 -6.11 7.64
C GLU A 73 7.73 -5.66 8.61
N THR A 74 7.90 -4.49 9.22
CA THR A 74 6.84 -3.88 10.03
C THR A 74 5.95 -3.02 9.14
N TYR A 75 4.70 -2.80 9.55
CA TYR A 75 3.80 -1.91 8.81
C TYR A 75 4.39 -0.50 8.61
N ASP A 76 5.10 0.06 9.60
CA ASP A 76 5.67 1.40 9.48
C ASP A 76 6.83 1.42 8.46
N ALA A 77 7.66 0.38 8.45
CA ALA A 77 8.74 0.25 7.48
C ALA A 77 8.18 0.07 6.06
N CYS A 78 7.15 -0.75 5.89
CA CYS A 78 6.46 -0.94 4.61
C CYS A 78 5.84 0.37 4.13
N ALA A 79 5.13 1.12 4.97
CA ALA A 79 4.56 2.41 4.58
C ALA A 79 5.61 3.40 4.09
N LEU A 80 6.76 3.47 4.76
CA LEU A 80 7.89 4.32 4.34
C LEU A 80 8.48 3.85 3.01
N ARG A 81 8.69 2.55 2.84
CA ARG A 81 9.23 1.94 1.61
C ARG A 81 8.32 2.19 0.43
N GLU A 82 7.02 1.87 0.54
CA GLU A 82 6.06 2.00 -0.56
C GLU A 82 5.93 3.44 -1.06
N VAL A 83 6.00 4.43 -0.16
CA VAL A 83 5.99 5.85 -0.59
C VAL A 83 7.25 6.22 -1.38
N VAL A 84 8.41 5.70 -1.01
CA VAL A 84 9.65 5.89 -1.77
C VAL A 84 9.57 5.17 -3.11
N GLU A 85 9.07 3.93 -3.10
CA GLU A 85 8.96 3.09 -4.29
C GLU A 85 7.95 3.67 -5.28
N GLU A 86 6.71 3.96 -4.89
CA GLU A 86 5.67 4.39 -5.83
C GLU A 86 5.74 5.89 -6.17
N LEU A 87 6.01 6.76 -5.18
CA LEU A 87 5.99 8.23 -5.35
C LEU A 87 7.38 8.87 -5.47
N GLY A 88 8.46 8.11 -5.33
CA GLY A 88 9.82 8.66 -5.36
C GLY A 88 10.08 9.70 -4.25
N TRP A 89 9.30 9.64 -3.16
CA TRP A 89 9.26 10.67 -2.13
C TRP A 89 9.62 10.08 -0.77
N HIS A 90 10.34 10.85 0.04
CA HIS A 90 10.66 10.46 1.40
C HIS A 90 9.73 11.20 2.34
N MET A 91 8.96 10.43 3.10
CA MET A 91 8.10 10.98 4.13
C MET A 91 8.71 10.79 5.51
N GLU A 92 8.49 11.76 6.39
CA GLU A 92 8.90 11.65 7.80
C GLU A 92 7.65 11.54 8.68
N SER A 93 7.72 10.65 9.68
CA SER A 93 6.71 10.55 10.74
C SER A 93 5.26 10.33 10.27
N PRO A 94 4.98 9.28 9.46
CA PRO A 94 3.60 8.96 9.11
C PRO A 94 2.79 8.65 10.37
N ARG A 95 1.60 9.24 10.48
CA ARG A 95 0.69 8.99 11.60
C ARG A 95 -0.22 7.82 11.25
N ARG A 96 -0.19 6.75 12.04
CA ARG A 96 -1.22 5.70 12.00
C ARG A 96 -2.59 6.30 12.31
N LEU A 97 -3.56 6.08 11.42
CA LEU A 97 -4.94 6.49 11.63
C LEU A 97 -5.74 5.37 12.28
N PHE A 98 -5.84 4.24 11.60
CA PHE A 98 -6.58 3.06 12.05
C PHE A 98 -6.13 1.82 11.26
N LYS A 99 -6.54 0.66 11.75
CA LYS A 99 -6.32 -0.63 11.11
C LYS A 99 -7.65 -1.22 10.67
N VAL A 100 -7.68 -1.81 9.48
CA VAL A 100 -8.80 -2.59 8.96
C VAL A 100 -8.44 -4.07 9.03
N ASP A 101 -9.35 -4.88 9.55
CA ASP A 101 -9.15 -6.33 9.67
C ASP A 101 -9.33 -7.03 8.32
N ALA A 102 -8.62 -8.15 8.15
CA ALA A 102 -8.69 -8.97 6.96
C ALA A 102 -10.09 -9.52 6.72
N CYS A 103 -10.64 -9.22 5.54
CA CYS A 103 -11.91 -9.76 5.06
C CYS A 103 -11.90 -9.87 3.53
N GLU A 104 -12.95 -10.43 2.94
CA GLU A 104 -13.05 -10.56 1.49
C GLU A 104 -12.99 -9.20 0.77
N ALA A 105 -13.58 -8.15 1.35
CA ALA A 105 -13.56 -6.80 0.79
C ALA A 105 -12.16 -6.16 0.78
N THR A 106 -11.25 -6.60 1.65
CA THR A 106 -9.84 -6.18 1.67
C THR A 106 -8.93 -7.17 0.93
N GLY A 107 -9.47 -8.15 0.18
CA GLY A 107 -8.64 -9.18 -0.45
C GLY A 107 -7.94 -10.10 0.56
N GLN A 108 -8.50 -10.23 1.77
CA GLN A 108 -7.91 -10.93 2.93
C GLN A 108 -6.70 -10.21 3.55
N GLU A 109 -6.59 -8.89 3.36
CA GLU A 109 -5.49 -8.10 3.91
C GLU A 109 -5.85 -7.45 5.25
N PHE A 110 -4.96 -7.58 6.23
CA PHE A 110 -4.90 -6.64 7.35
C PHE A 110 -4.20 -5.37 6.86
N VAL A 111 -4.87 -4.24 7.02
CA VAL A 111 -4.40 -2.97 6.45
C VAL A 111 -4.23 -1.92 7.53
N TRP A 112 -3.01 -1.42 7.70
CA TRP A 112 -2.81 -0.15 8.42
C TRP A 112 -2.94 1.03 7.47
N VAL A 113 -3.75 2.01 7.85
CA VAL A 113 -3.93 3.26 7.11
C VAL A 113 -3.15 4.38 7.80
N TYR A 114 -2.32 5.08 7.02
CA TYR A 114 -1.45 6.15 7.47
C TYR A 114 -1.87 7.49 6.87
N ARG A 115 -1.62 8.56 7.62
CA ARG A 115 -1.70 9.95 7.15
C ARG A 115 -0.33 10.58 7.21
N VAL A 116 0.00 11.35 6.18
CA VAL A 116 1.16 12.25 6.20
C VAL A 116 0.83 13.55 5.47
N GLU A 117 1.56 14.60 5.82
CA GLU A 117 1.50 15.87 5.09
C GLU A 117 2.67 15.93 4.09
N GLY A 118 2.39 16.34 2.86
CA GLY A 118 3.39 16.38 1.79
C GLY A 118 2.93 17.24 0.61
N GLU A 119 3.89 17.88 -0.06
CA GLU A 119 3.66 18.76 -1.22
C GLU A 119 4.34 18.21 -2.50
N GLY A 120 5.03 17.07 -2.40
CA GLY A 120 5.95 16.61 -3.43
C GLY A 120 7.24 17.45 -3.50
N PRO A 121 7.89 17.52 -4.68
CA PRO A 121 7.48 16.87 -5.93
C PRO A 121 7.49 15.35 -5.82
N PHE A 122 6.52 14.69 -6.46
CA PHE A 122 6.49 13.24 -6.58
C PHE A 122 7.10 12.82 -7.91
N THR A 123 7.88 11.74 -7.89
CA THR A 123 8.39 11.06 -9.08
C THR A 123 7.69 9.72 -9.17
N LEU A 124 6.58 9.70 -9.91
CA LEU A 124 5.71 8.53 -10.05
C LEU A 124 6.44 7.44 -10.84
N GLN A 125 6.47 6.20 -10.33
CA GLN A 125 7.03 5.08 -11.07
C GLN A 125 6.01 4.55 -12.10
N PRO A 126 6.31 4.58 -13.42
CA PRO A 126 5.34 4.20 -14.46
C PRO A 126 4.85 2.74 -14.38
N GLU A 127 5.65 1.85 -13.81
CA GLU A 127 5.30 0.45 -13.57
C GLU A 127 4.17 0.31 -12.54
N GLU A 128 4.06 1.29 -11.64
CA GLU A 128 3.13 1.29 -10.49
C GLU A 128 1.98 2.28 -10.68
N ILE A 129 2.29 3.47 -11.18
CA ILE A 129 1.38 4.61 -11.27
C ILE A 129 1.39 5.17 -12.70
N SER A 130 0.20 5.26 -13.30
CA SER A 130 0.01 5.89 -14.62
C SER A 130 -0.24 7.40 -14.55
N ASP A 131 -0.84 7.87 -13.45
CA ASP A 131 -1.21 9.27 -13.26
C ASP A 131 -1.44 9.55 -11.77
N GLY A 132 -1.47 10.81 -11.37
CA GLY A 132 -1.73 11.20 -9.99
C GLY A 132 -2.27 12.62 -9.89
N GLY A 133 -3.07 12.89 -8.87
CA GLY A 133 -3.74 14.19 -8.74
C GLY A 133 -4.11 14.55 -7.32
N TRP A 134 -4.25 15.85 -7.08
CA TRP A 134 -4.78 16.40 -5.84
C TRP A 134 -6.31 16.49 -5.92
N PHE A 135 -6.99 16.01 -4.89
CA PHE A 135 -8.44 15.99 -4.78
C PHE A 135 -8.88 16.65 -3.49
N GLY A 136 -9.67 17.71 -3.61
CA GLY A 136 -10.26 18.46 -2.51
C GLY A 136 -11.76 18.70 -2.75
N ARG A 137 -12.43 19.26 -1.75
CA ARG A 137 -13.81 19.75 -1.89
C ARG A 137 -13.84 21.19 -2.38
#